data_AF-A0A7C5VTP7-F1
#
_entry.id   AF-A0A7C5VTP7-F1
#
_cell.length_a   1.000
_cell.length_b   1.000
_cell.length_c   1.000
_cell.angle_alpha   90.00
_cell.angle_beta   90.00
_cell.angle_gamma   90.00
#
_symmetry.space_group_name_H-M   'P 1'
#
loop_
_entity.id
_entity.type
_entity.pdbx_description
1 polymer ?
#
loop_
_entity_poly.entity_id
_entity_poly.type
_entity_poly.pdbx_seq_one_letter_code
_entity_poly.pdbx_strand_id
1 'polypeptide(L)'
;MDAQQVLRVLEGVAAGVVYGFSGYLKSRAASGAGLRPEGLFSAALWGGLVGLVSGAMGVDMKTAENILFDLGLLVLVKKLSEAVWHSPPIRRIWSR
;
A
#
# COMPACT_ATOMS: atom_id res chain seq x y z
N MET A 1 3.62 -11.19 -22.02
CA MET A 1 2.49 -10.80 -21.15
C MET A 1 1.37 -10.37 -22.05
N ASP A 2 0.27 -11.11 -22.05
CA ASP A 2 -0.89 -10.77 -22.87
C ASP A 2 -1.63 -9.56 -22.30
N ALA A 3 -2.30 -8.77 -23.14
CA ALA A 3 -3.00 -7.54 -22.71
C ALA A 3 -4.03 -7.79 -21.59
N GLN A 4 -4.66 -8.97 -21.57
CA GLN A 4 -5.56 -9.40 -20.48
C GLN A 4 -4.85 -9.58 -19.14
N GLN A 5 -3.58 -10.03 -19.15
CA GLN A 5 -2.80 -10.22 -17.94
C GLN A 5 -2.42 -8.88 -17.33
N VAL A 6 -2.06 -7.90 -18.17
CA VAL A 6 -1.81 -6.52 -17.73
C VAL A 6 -3.06 -5.91 -17.10
N LEU A 7 -4.23 -6.11 -17.71
CA LEU A 7 -5.49 -5.59 -17.18
C LEU A 7 -5.81 -6.18 -15.80
N ARG A 8 -5.68 -7.51 -15.63
CA ARG A 8 -5.89 -8.18 -14.33
C ARG A 8 -4.92 -7.70 -13.24
N VAL A 9 -3.67 -7.45 -13.59
CA VAL A 9 -2.68 -6.90 -12.66
C VAL A 9 -3.06 -5.47 -12.26
N LEU A 10 -3.50 -4.64 -13.20
CA LEU A 10 -3.94 -3.26 -12.91
C LEU A 10 -5.22 -3.24 -12.05
N GLU A 11 -6.18 -4.11 -12.34
CA GLU A 11 -7.38 -4.29 -11.51
C GLU A 11 -7.02 -4.76 -10.11
N GLY A 12 -6.09 -5.72 -10.00
CA GLY A 12 -5.53 -6.18 -8.74
C GLY A 12 -4.90 -5.04 -7.96
N VAL A 13 -4.01 -4.25 -8.58
CA VAL A 13 -3.38 -3.08 -7.96
C VAL A 13 -4.42 -2.07 -7.46
N ALA A 14 -5.41 -1.73 -8.28
CA ALA A 14 -6.45 -0.78 -7.90
C ALA A 14 -7.28 -1.29 -6.71
N ALA A 15 -7.71 -2.55 -6.74
CA ALA A 15 -8.42 -3.19 -5.64
C ALA A 15 -7.57 -3.26 -4.37
N GLY A 16 -6.28 -3.56 -4.53
CA GLY A 16 -5.31 -3.58 -3.44
C GLY A 16 -5.12 -2.22 -2.80
N VAL A 17 -4.99 -1.14 -3.57
CA VAL A 17 -4.89 0.24 -3.06
C VAL A 17 -6.12 0.58 -2.21
N VAL A 18 -7.33 0.28 -2.70
CA VAL A 18 -8.58 0.50 -1.95
C VAL A 18 -8.61 -0.34 -0.67
N TYR A 19 -8.17 -1.60 -0.73
CA TYR A 19 -8.04 -2.48 0.42
C TYR A 19 -7.10 -1.89 1.48
N GLY A 20 -5.92 -1.44 1.07
CA GLY A 20 -4.94 -0.77 1.94
C GLY A 20 -5.50 0.50 2.60
N PHE A 21 -6.18 1.36 1.82
CA PHE A 21 -6.87 2.53 2.37
C PHE A 21 -7.93 2.16 3.39
N SER A 22 -8.77 1.16 3.11
CA SER A 22 -9.80 0.70 4.04
C SER A 22 -9.20 0.21 5.35
N GLY A 23 -8.12 -0.58 5.29
CA GLY A 23 -7.39 -1.05 6.46
C GLY A 23 -6.83 0.10 7.30
N TYR A 24 -6.25 1.11 6.64
CA TYR A 24 -5.73 2.30 7.32
C TYR A 24 -6.82 3.13 8.00
N LEU A 25 -7.93 3.39 7.30
CA LEU A 25 -9.06 4.13 7.87
C LEU A 25 -9.64 3.40 9.08
N LYS A 26 -9.81 2.08 9.00
CA LYS A 26 -10.26 1.26 10.14
C LYS A 26 -9.29 1.33 11.31
N SER A 27 -7.99 1.20 11.05
CA SER A 27 -6.95 1.29 12.10
C SER A 27 -6.93 2.66 12.79
N ARG A 28 -7.06 3.75 12.02
CA ARG A 28 -7.12 5.12 12.54
C ARG A 28 -8.40 5.38 13.33
N ALA A 29 -9.55 4.95 12.81
CA ALA A 29 -10.83 5.05 13.49
C ALA A 29 -10.81 4.29 14.83
N ALA A 30 -10.27 3.07 14.86
CA ALA A 30 -10.15 2.27 16.07
C ALA A 30 -9.21 2.89 17.11
N SER A 31 -8.18 3.61 16.67
CA SER A 31 -7.18 4.24 17.54
C SER A 31 -7.55 5.67 17.96
N GLY A 32 -8.67 6.22 17.48
CA GLY A 32 -9.03 7.64 17.68
C GLY A 32 -8.01 8.62 17.10
N ALA A 33 -7.16 8.19 16.17
CA ALA A 33 -6.02 8.95 15.68
C ALA A 33 -6.35 9.69 14.38
N GLY A 34 -5.87 10.92 14.24
CA GLY A 34 -6.05 11.72 13.03
C GLY A 34 -5.44 11.07 11.78
N LEU A 35 -6.02 11.38 10.62
CA LEU A 35 -5.52 10.93 9.32
C LEU A 35 -4.21 11.64 8.98
N ARG A 36 -3.13 10.88 8.89
CA ARG A 36 -1.84 11.37 8.42
C ARG A 36 -1.63 11.03 6.94
N PRO A 37 -1.15 11.98 6.11
CA PRO A 37 -0.87 11.74 4.70
C PRO A 37 0.24 10.68 4.49
N GLU A 38 1.23 10.65 5.36
CA GLU A 38 2.28 9.62 5.36
C GLU A 38 1.70 8.21 5.53
N GLY A 39 0.75 8.05 6.46
CA GLY A 39 0.08 6.76 6.68
C GLY A 39 -0.85 6.36 5.53
N LEU A 40 -1.49 7.34 4.88
CA LEU A 40 -2.29 7.12 3.67
C LEU A 40 -1.41 6.64 2.50
N PHE A 41 -0.24 7.25 2.31
CA PHE A 41 0.72 6.85 1.29
C PHE A 41 1.27 5.44 1.54
N SER A 42 1.68 5.15 2.78
CA SER A 42 2.12 3.81 3.17
C SER A 42 1.02 2.76 2.97
N ALA A 43 -0.23 3.10 3.25
CA ALA A 43 -1.37 2.22 3.05
C ALA A 43 -1.67 1.96 1.57
N ALA A 44 -1.56 2.99 0.73
CA ALA A 44 -1.70 2.86 -0.72
C ALA A 44 -0.58 2.00 -1.31
N LEU A 45 0.67 2.17 -0.87
CA LEU A 45 1.80 1.35 -1.30
C LEU A 45 1.64 -0.11 -0.89
N TRP A 46 1.31 -0.35 0.38
CA TRP A 46 1.06 -1.71 0.88
C TRP A 46 -0.08 -2.37 0.13
N GLY A 47 -1.21 -1.67 0.02
CA GLY A 47 -2.37 -2.11 -0.72
C GLY A 47 -2.05 -2.42 -2.18
N GLY A 48 -1.34 -1.53 -2.87
CA GLY A 48 -0.93 -1.73 -4.27
C GLY A 48 -0.03 -2.95 -4.45
N LEU A 49 0.88 -3.22 -3.51
CA LEU A 49 1.70 -4.44 -3.51
C LEU A 49 0.86 -5.70 -3.30
N VAL A 50 -0.05 -5.70 -2.32
CA VAL A 50 -0.97 -6.81 -2.07
C VAL A 50 -1.81 -7.08 -3.32
N GLY A 51 -2.33 -6.03 -3.94
CA GLY A 51 -3.12 -6.09 -5.16
C GLY A 51 -2.34 -6.58 -6.37
N LEU A 52 -1.09 -6.15 -6.51
CA LEU A 52 -0.19 -6.60 -7.57
C LEU A 52 0.10 -8.09 -7.44
N VAL A 53 0.44 -8.56 -6.23
CA VAL A 53 0.70 -9.98 -5.97
C VAL A 53 -0.57 -10.81 -6.17
N SER A 54 -1.72 -10.33 -5.67
CA SER A 54 -3.02 -10.96 -5.87
C SER A 54 -3.38 -11.10 -7.34
N GLY A 55 -3.27 -10.02 -8.12
CA GLY A 55 -3.58 -10.04 -9.56
C GLY A 55 -2.56 -10.80 -10.41
N ALA A 56 -1.29 -10.79 -10.03
CA ALA A 56 -0.23 -11.51 -10.75
C ALA A 56 -0.27 -13.03 -10.48
N MET A 57 -0.55 -13.43 -9.25
CA MET A 57 -0.59 -14.85 -8.84
C MET A 57 -2.00 -15.44 -8.92
N GLY A 58 -3.04 -14.63 -9.11
CA GLY A 58 -4.44 -15.08 -9.10
C GLY A 58 -4.91 -15.58 -7.74
N VAL A 59 -4.32 -15.07 -6.64
CA VAL A 59 -4.64 -15.48 -5.27
C VAL A 59 -5.46 -14.40 -4.57
N ASP A 60 -6.22 -14.78 -3.53
CA ASP A 60 -6.95 -13.81 -2.72
C ASP A 60 -6.04 -12.76 -2.08
N MET A 61 -6.56 -11.55 -1.87
CA MET A 61 -5.85 -10.43 -1.23
C MET A 61 -5.24 -10.81 0.12
N LYS A 62 -5.96 -11.61 0.92
CA LYS A 62 -5.48 -12.09 2.23
C LYS A 62 -4.29 -13.04 2.10
N THR A 63 -4.29 -13.90 1.08
CA THR A 63 -3.17 -14.80 0.79
C THR A 63 -1.97 -14.02 0.27
N ALA A 64 -2.19 -13.08 -0.64
CA ALA A 64 -1.15 -12.17 -1.13
C ALA A 64 -0.54 -11.34 0.02
N GLU A 65 -1.37 -10.85 0.94
CA GLU A 65 -0.93 -10.12 2.13
C GLU A 65 -0.09 -11.01 3.06
N ASN A 66 -0.50 -12.26 3.31
CA ASN A 66 0.30 -13.21 4.10
C ASN A 66 1.66 -13.50 3.45
N ILE A 67 1.71 -13.70 2.13
CA ILE A 67 2.99 -13.89 1.41
C ILE A 67 3.89 -12.67 1.60
N LEU A 68 3.35 -11.46 1.47
CA LEU A 68 4.12 -10.23 1.66
C LEU A 68 4.57 -10.06 3.12
N PHE A 69 3.77 -10.49 4.09
CA PHE A 69 4.15 -10.52 5.50
C PHE A 69 5.30 -11.51 5.76
N ASP A 70 5.22 -12.71 5.21
CA ASP A 70 6.26 -13.75 5.35
C ASP A 70 7.59 -13.29 4.76
N LEU A 71 7.55 -12.48 3.69
CA LEU A 71 8.73 -11.85 3.08
C LEU A 71 9.23 -10.62 3.85
N GLY A 72 8.54 -10.18 4.90
CA GLY A 72 8.90 -9.00 5.69
C GLY A 72 8.74 -7.68 4.92
N LEU A 73 8.00 -7.67 3.81
CA LEU A 73 7.85 -6.49 2.94
C LEU A 73 7.14 -5.33 3.61
N LEU A 74 6.35 -5.58 4.67
CA LEU A 74 5.71 -4.52 5.44
C LEU A 74 6.74 -3.55 6.04
N VAL A 75 7.87 -4.07 6.55
CA VAL A 75 8.94 -3.25 7.12
C VAL A 75 9.60 -2.40 6.03
N LEU A 76 9.77 -2.99 4.84
CA LEU A 76 10.33 -2.28 3.69
C LEU A 76 9.43 -1.11 3.27
N VAL A 77 8.12 -1.34 3.17
CA VAL A 77 7.13 -0.32 2.80
C VAL A 77 7.07 0.79 3.82
N LYS A 78 7.11 0.48 5.12
CA LYS A 78 7.19 1.50 6.17
C LYS A 78 8.45 2.34 6.06
N LYS A 79 9.63 1.70 5.95
CA LYS A 79 10.90 2.41 5.82
C LYS A 79 10.96 3.26 4.54
N LEU A 80 10.41 2.76 3.44
CA LEU A 80 10.33 3.51 2.19
C LEU A 80 9.41 4.73 2.33
N SER A 81 8.25 4.56 2.97
CA SER A 81 7.32 5.67 3.24
C SER A 81 7.98 6.72 4.12
N GLU A 82 8.64 6.31 5.21
CA GLU A 82 9.38 7.20 6.10
C GLU A 82 10.52 7.90 5.35
N ALA A 83 11.28 7.18 4.52
CA ALA A 83 12.39 7.74 3.74
C ALA A 83 11.90 8.76 2.70
N VAL A 84 10.79 8.49 2.02
CA VAL A 84 10.17 9.44 1.08
C VAL A 84 9.72 10.69 1.82
N TRP A 85 9.05 10.53 2.97
CA TRP A 85 8.53 11.66 3.74
C TRP A 85 9.62 12.50 4.44
N HIS A 86 10.69 11.85 4.89
CA HIS A 86 11.88 12.49 5.45
C HIS A 86 12.90 12.96 4.41
N SER A 87 12.68 12.66 3.13
CA SER A 87 13.55 13.17 2.07
C SER A 87 13.42 14.69 1.96
N PRO A 88 14.54 15.42 1.83
CA PRO A 88 14.59 16.88 1.82
C PRO A 88 13.64 17.61 0.83
N PRO A 89 13.27 17.07 -0.35
CA PRO A 89 12.34 17.77 -1.24
C PRO A 89 10.90 17.86 -0.71
N ILE A 90 10.41 16.90 0.10
CA ILE A 90 9.01 16.93 0.61
C ILE A 90 8.84 17.93 1.75
N ARG A 91 9.88 18.11 2.58
CA ARG A 91 9.91 19.14 3.64
C ARG A 91 9.66 20.56 3.10
N ARG A 92 10.09 20.83 1.86
CA ARG A 92 9.99 22.15 1.21
C ARG A 92 8.59 22.48 0.68
N ILE A 93 7.78 21.46 0.40
CA ILE A 93 6.43 21.61 -0.15
C ILE A 93 5.41 21.85 0.98
N TRP A 94 5.68 21.33 2.18
CA TRP A 94 4.79 21.45 3.35
C TRP A 94 5.23 22.51 4.38
N SER A 95 6.32 23.25 4.12
CA SER A 95 6.78 24.38 4.96
C SER A 95 6.40 25.75 4.38
N ARG A 96 5.44 25.82 3.47
CA ARG A 96 4.81 27.04 2.98
C ARG A 96 3.34 27.01 3.34
#